data_AF-A0A7W1AM94-F1
#
_entry.id   AF-A0A7W1AM94-F1
#
_cell.length_a   1.000
_cell.length_b   1.000
_cell.length_c   1.000
_cell.angle_alpha   90.00
_cell.angle_beta   90.00
_cell.angle_gamma   90.00
#
_symmetry.space_group_name_H-M   'P 1'
#
loop_
_entity.id
_entity.type
_entity.pdbx_description
1 polymer ?
#
loop_
_entity_poly.entity_id
_entity_poly.type
_entity_poly.pdbx_seq_one_letter_code
_entity_poly.pdbx_strand_id
1 'polypeptide(L)' 'MRTLYIQPDECINCGLCVSVCPVDAIYDEPDVPAAQRHFIAINREFFGPAVSGLGAPGSADGKVAPLDHPVVAALRVQER' A
#
# COMPACT_ATOMS: atom_id res chain seq x y z
N MET A 1 5.70 9.55 -10.32
CA MET A 1 4.46 8.81 -10.01
C MET A 1 4.59 8.32 -8.58
N ARG A 2 3.55 8.50 -7.76
CA ARG A 2 3.55 8.16 -6.32
C ARG A 2 2.70 6.90 -6.14
N THR A 3 3.09 6.00 -5.24
CA THR A 3 2.27 4.84 -4.88
C THR A 3 1.49 5.12 -3.60
N LEU A 4 0.32 4.50 -3.46
CA LEU A 4 -0.48 4.52 -2.23
C LEU A 4 -0.37 3.17 -1.53
N TYR A 5 -0.42 3.18 -0.20
CA TYR A 5 -0.27 2.00 0.64
C TYR A 5 -1.48 1.87 1.58
N ILE A 6 -1.96 0.65 1.78
CA ILE A 6 -3.05 0.32 2.70
C ILE A 6 -2.43 -0.10 4.04
N GLN A 7 -2.80 0.59 5.12
CA GLN A 7 -2.38 0.25 6.48
C GLN A 7 -3.19 -0.98 6.93
N PRO A 8 -2.54 -2.13 7.21
CA PRO A 8 -3.27 -3.39 7.42
C PRO A 8 -3.95 -3.53 8.80
N ASP A 9 -3.49 -2.81 9.81
CA ASP A 9 -4.04 -2.84 11.17
C ASP A 9 -5.24 -1.89 11.35
N GLU A 10 -5.39 -0.89 10.47
CA GLU A 10 -6.52 0.05 10.38
C GLU A 10 -7.54 -0.37 9.31
N CYS A 11 -7.13 -1.20 8.35
CA CYS A 11 -8.03 -1.75 7.35
C CYS A 11 -9.06 -2.67 8.02
N ILE A 12 -10.35 -2.40 7.79
CA ILE A 12 -11.47 -3.18 8.33
C ILE A 12 -12.11 -4.11 7.29
N ASN A 13 -11.42 -4.38 6.17
CA ASN A 13 -11.91 -5.23 5.07
C ASN A 13 -13.30 -4.82 4.54
N CYS A 14 -13.58 -3.52 4.40
CA CYS A 14 -14.89 -3.04 3.92
C CYS A 14 -15.06 -3.11 2.38
N GLY A 15 -13.97 -3.32 1.63
CA GLY A 15 -13.98 -3.49 0.17
C GLY A 15 -14.32 -2.23 -0.66
N LEU A 16 -14.65 -1.09 -0.03
CA LEU A 16 -15.05 0.13 -0.76
C LEU A 16 -13.96 0.66 -1.70
N CYS A 17 -12.69 0.49 -1.35
CA CYS A 17 -11.56 0.92 -2.18
C CYS A 17 -11.38 0.07 -3.44
N VAL A 18 -11.81 -1.20 -3.42
CA VAL A 18 -11.62 -2.14 -4.53
C VAL A 18 -12.40 -1.68 -5.77
N SER A 19 -13.67 -1.33 -5.61
CA SER A 19 -14.57 -0.98 -6.73
C SER A 19 -14.31 0.41 -7.34
N VAL A 20 -13.60 1.29 -6.62
CA VAL A 20 -13.34 2.67 -7.06
C VAL A 20 -11.97 2.84 -7.71
N CYS A 21 -11.08 1.86 -7.60
CA CYS A 21 -9.74 1.96 -8.17
C CYS A 21 -9.81 1.91 -9.70
N PRO A 22 -9.42 2.97 -10.43
CA PRO A 22 -9.60 3.03 -11.89
C PRO A 22 -8.63 2.13 -12.68
N VAL A 23 -7.70 1.46 -11.98
CA VAL A 23 -6.66 0.62 -12.57
C VAL A 23 -6.62 -0.78 -11.94
N ASP A 24 -7.66 -1.13 -11.16
CA ASP A 24 -7.83 -2.46 -10.55
C ASP A 24 -6.61 -2.95 -9.75
N ALA A 25 -5.96 -2.04 -9.02
CA ALA A 25 -4.72 -2.33 -8.29
C ALA A 25 -4.92 -2.83 -6.84
N ILE A 26 -6.17 -2.93 -6.38
CA ILE A 26 -6.50 -3.26 -4.99
C ILE A 26 -7.22 -4.60 -4.96
N TYR A 27 -6.76 -5.50 -4.09
CA TYR A 27 -7.32 -6.83 -3.86
C TYR A 27 -7.48 -7.05 -2.36
N ASP A 28 -8.46 -7.87 -1.96
CA ASP A 28 -8.41 -8.50 -0.65
C ASP A 28 -7.21 -9.46 -0.58
N GLU A 29 -6.60 -9.60 0.59
CA GLU A 29 -5.37 -10.38 0.78
C GLU A 29 -5.38 -11.80 0.15
N PRO A 30 -6.45 -12.63 0.30
CA PRO A 30 -6.49 -13.95 -0.31
C PRO A 30 -6.54 -13.92 -1.85
N ASP A 31 -7.02 -12.82 -2.43
CA ASP A 31 -7.28 -12.68 -3.86
C ASP A 31 -6.10 -12.07 -4.62
N VAL A 32 -5.03 -11.68 -3.91
CA VAL A 32 -3.82 -11.11 -4.54
C VAL A 32 -3.18 -12.14 -5.48
N PRO A 33 -3.01 -11.80 -6.78
CA PRO A 33 -2.37 -12.67 -7.75
C PRO A 33 -0.98 -13.12 -7.29
N ALA A 34 -0.61 -14.38 -7.57
CA ALA A 34 0.64 -14.97 -7.06
C ALA A 34 1.89 -14.12 -7.36
N ALA A 35 1.98 -13.53 -8.56
CA ALA A 35 3.08 -12.66 -8.97
C ALA A 35 3.16 -11.35 -8.14
N GLN A 36 2.05 -10.91 -7.55
CA GLN A 36 1.92 -9.65 -6.82
C GLN A 36 1.91 -9.82 -5.30
N ARG A 37 1.94 -11.05 -4.77
CA ARG A 37 1.87 -11.31 -3.31
C ARG A 37 2.94 -10.60 -2.47
N HIS A 38 4.09 -10.27 -3.06
CA HIS A 38 5.13 -9.50 -2.38
C HIS A 38 4.65 -8.10 -1.97
N PHE A 39 3.62 -7.55 -2.62
CA PHE A 39 3.02 -6.27 -2.23
C PHE A 39 2.30 -6.30 -0.87
N ILE A 40 1.89 -7.47 -0.36
CA ILE A 40 1.30 -7.60 0.97
C ILE A 40 2.30 -7.14 2.04
N ALA A 41 3.55 -7.65 1.95
CA ALA A 41 4.63 -7.26 2.86
C ALA A 41 4.99 -5.78 2.69
N ILE A 42 5.11 -5.30 1.45
CA ILE A 42 5.41 -3.89 1.14
C ILE A 42 4.41 -2.92 1.78
N ASN A 43 3.11 -3.24 1.71
CA ASN A 43 2.07 -2.40 2.33
C ASN A 43 2.25 -2.32 3.84
N ARG A 44 2.50 -3.45 4.50
CA ARG A 44 2.76 -3.49 5.95
C ARG A 44 4.05 -2.78 6.33
N GLU A 45 5.15 -3.09 5.66
CA GLU A 45 6.49 -2.58 5.93
C GLU A 45 6.57 -1.08 5.75
N PHE A 46 5.82 -0.51 4.79
CA PHE A 46 5.77 0.92 4.57
C PHE A 46 5.47 1.70 5.85
N PHE A 47 4.54 1.23 6.68
CA PHE A 47 4.17 1.89 7.94
C PHE A 47 5.11 1.58 9.11
N GLY A 48 6.05 0.65 8.94
CA GLY A 48 7.02 0.28 9.95
C GLY A 48 8.11 1.33 10.18
N PRO A 49 8.86 1.22 11.29
CA PRO A 49 9.94 2.15 11.66
C PRO A 49 11.11 2.16 10.66
N ALA A 50 11.28 1.09 9.88
CA ALA A 50 12.36 0.97 8.91
C ALA A 50 12.09 1.72 7.58
N VAL A 51 10.84 2.08 7.28
CA VAL A 51 10.47 2.69 6.00
C VAL A 51 9.94 4.11 6.21
N SER A 52 8.70 4.27 6.69
CA SER A 52 8.13 5.61 6.92
C SER A 52 8.16 6.06 8.38
N GLY A 53 8.16 5.12 9.33
CA GLY A 53 7.99 5.41 10.76
C GLY A 53 6.60 5.96 11.13
N LEU A 54 5.61 5.86 10.24
CA LEU A 54 4.27 6.42 10.49
C LEU A 54 3.44 5.59 11.48
N GLY A 55 3.66 4.29 11.58
CA GLY A 55 2.89 3.38 12.43
C GLY A 55 1.42 3.28 11.98
N ALA A 56 0.50 3.41 12.94
CA ALA A 56 -0.94 3.54 12.69
C ALA A 56 -1.37 4.99 13.00
N PRO A 57 -1.09 5.95 12.09
CA PRO A 57 -1.31 7.37 12.36
C PRO A 57 -2.80 7.74 12.39
N GLY A 58 -3.69 6.88 11.91
CA GLY A 58 -5.04 7.28 11.52
C GLY A 58 -5.01 8.28 10.35
N SER A 59 -6.08 8.31 9.56
CA SER A 59 -6.22 9.28 8.47
C SER A 59 -6.38 10.74 8.96
N ALA A 60 -6.61 10.95 10.26
CA ALA A 60 -6.86 12.27 10.85
C ALA A 60 -5.59 13.06 11.21
N ASP A 61 -4.45 12.39 11.38
CA ASP A 61 -3.21 13.04 11.84
C ASP A 61 -2.50 13.88 10.76
N GLY A 62 -2.92 13.77 9.50
CA GLY A 62 -2.33 14.52 8.38
C GLY A 62 -0.85 14.21 8.09
N LYS A 63 -0.28 13.18 8.73
CA LYS A 63 1.10 12.76 8.54
C LYS A 63 1.26 12.10 7.18
N VAL A 64 2.20 12.59 6.39
CA VAL A 64 2.49 12.06 5.05
C VAL A 64 3.97 11.71 4.97
N ALA A 65 4.28 10.50 4.54
CA ALA A 65 5.66 10.12 4.26
C ALA A 65 6.15 10.79 2.97
N PRO A 66 7.35 11.40 2.96
CA PRO A 66 7.92 12.01 1.75
C PRO A 66 8.51 10.99 0.75
N LEU A 67 8.52 9.70 1.09
CA LEU A 67 9.12 8.61 0.30
C LEU A 67 8.11 7.51 -0.08
N ASP A 68 8.51 6.67 -1.04
CA ASP A 68 7.88 5.39 -1.36
C ASP A 68 8.68 4.24 -0.73
N HIS A 69 8.05 3.07 -0.55
CA HIS A 69 8.74 1.86 -0.12
C HIS A 69 9.94 1.56 -1.04
N PRO A 70 11.13 1.17 -0.52
CA PRO A 70 12.34 1.01 -1.33
C PRO A 70 12.17 0.08 -2.54
N VAL A 71 11.43 -1.02 -2.39
CA VAL A 71 11.10 -1.92 -3.51
C VAL A 71 10.29 -1.20 -4.58
N VAL A 72 9.26 -0.44 -4.19
CA VAL A 72 8.41 0.31 -5.13
C VAL A 72 9.19 1.42 -5.81
N ALA A 73 10.04 2.14 -5.08
CA ALA A 73 10.92 3.17 -5.64
C ALA A 73 11.89 2.59 -6.69
N ALA A 74 12.27 1.31 -6.56
CA ALA A 74 13.13 0.62 -7.52
C ALA A 74 12.36 -0.01 -8.70
N LEU A 75 11.03 -0.15 -8.60
CA LEU A 75 10.22 -0.63 -9.72
C LEU A 75 10.19 0.44 -10.81
N ARG A 76 10.73 0.11 -11.98
CA ARG A 76 10.47 0.88 -13.19
C ARG A 76 9.00 0.74 -13.52
N VAL A 77 8.31 1.86 -13.76
CA VAL A 77 6.89 1.92 -14.12
C VAL A 77 6.59 0.79 -15.09
N GLN A 78 5.71 -0.14 -14.70
CA GLN A 78 5.25 -1.17 -15.62
C GLN A 78 4.47 -0.43 -16.71
N GLU A 79 5.06 -0.33 -17.90
CA GLU A 79 4.41 0.24 -19.08
C GLU A 79 3.23 -0.68 -19.42
N ARG A 80 2.03 -0.10 -19.46
CA ARG A 80 0.83 -0.75 -20.00
C ARG A 80 0.54 -0.12 -21.36
#